data_AF-A0A416VFU6-F1
#
_entry.id   AF-A0A416VFU6-F1
#
_cell.length_a   1.000
_cell.length_b   1.000
_cell.length_c   1.000
_cell.angle_alpha   90.00
_cell.angle_beta   90.00
_cell.angle_gamma   90.00
#
_symmetry.space_group_name_H-M   'P 1'
#
loop_
_entity.id
_entity.type
_entity.pdbx_description
1 polymer ?
#
loop_
_entity_poly.entity_id
_entity_poly.type
_entity_poly.pdbx_seq_one_letter_code
_entity_poly.pdbx_strand_id
1 'polypeptide(L)' 'LNQEPEDGDVFIVMSKDFRKIRMFSYDRRSYSLYEKKFTSNYRFMKVVHEGDRTFYSISWKDVVLLLESPIVKELNVR' A
#
# COMPACT_ATOMS: atom_id res chain seq x y z
N LEU A 1 -1.23 -15.43 -2.24
CA LEU A 1 -0.61 -14.80 -1.04
C LEU A 1 0.34 -15.74 -0.30
N ASN A 2 0.89 -16.77 -0.97
CA ASN A 2 1.80 -17.77 -0.38
C ASN A 2 3.15 -17.81 -1.13
N GLN A 3 3.57 -16.68 -1.69
CA GLN A 3 4.88 -16.56 -2.34
C GLN A 3 5.85 -15.98 -1.31
N GLU A 4 7.04 -16.58 -1.21
CA GLU A 4 8.12 -15.99 -0.44
C GLU A 4 8.53 -14.66 -1.08
N PRO A 5 8.77 -13.60 -0.29
CA PRO A 5 9.31 -12.33 -0.80
C PRO A 5 10.57 -12.56 -1.65
N GLU A 6 10.57 -12.05 -2.87
CA GLU A 6 11.77 -11.96 -3.70
C GLU A 6 12.55 -10.67 -3.42
N ASP A 7 13.79 -10.62 -3.90
CA ASP A 7 14.67 -9.46 -3.73
C ASP A 7 14.09 -8.23 -4.44
N GLY A 8 13.77 -7.18 -3.67
CA GLY A 8 13.14 -5.96 -4.16
C GLY A 8 11.61 -5.95 -4.03
N ASP A 9 10.98 -7.02 -3.54
CA ASP A 9 9.54 -7.02 -3.29
C ASP A 9 9.15 -6.06 -2.18
N VAL A 10 8.03 -5.36 -2.40
CA VAL A 10 7.40 -4.49 -1.41
C VAL A 10 5.95 -4.90 -1.21
N PHE A 11 5.61 -5.32 -0.01
CA PHE A 11 4.25 -5.67 0.38
C PHE A 11 3.59 -4.49 1.08
N ILE A 12 2.44 -4.09 0.57
CA ILE A 12 1.62 -3.04 1.17
C ILE A 12 0.38 -3.69 1.78
N VAL A 13 0.18 -3.48 3.08
CA VAL A 13 -1.03 -3.92 3.78
C VAL A 13 -1.72 -2.75 4.44
N MET A 14 -3.04 -2.70 4.28
CA MET A 14 -3.90 -1.68 4.88
C MET A 14 -4.85 -2.29 5.90
N SER A 15 -5.13 -1.57 6.98
CA SER A 15 -6.18 -1.94 7.92
C SER A 15 -7.56 -1.84 7.27
N LYS A 16 -8.54 -2.60 7.78
CA LYS A 16 -9.92 -2.63 7.27
C LYS A 16 -10.60 -1.26 7.27
N ASP A 17 -10.22 -0.39 8.20
CA ASP A 17 -10.73 0.98 8.32
C ASP A 17 -9.93 2.02 7.51
N PHE A 18 -8.93 1.56 6.74
CA PHE A 18 -8.02 2.38 5.94
C PHE A 18 -7.29 3.47 6.75
N ARG A 19 -7.03 3.26 8.05
CA ARG A 19 -6.31 4.24 8.89
C ARG A 19 -4.85 3.92 9.12
N LYS A 20 -4.44 2.68 8.90
CA LYS A 20 -3.06 2.22 9.06
C LYS A 20 -2.61 1.52 7.79
N ILE A 21 -1.44 1.92 7.30
CA ILE A 21 -0.72 1.24 6.23
C ILE A 21 0.62 0.75 6.75
N ARG A 22 1.05 -0.42 6.29
CA ARG A 22 2.41 -0.91 6.47
C ARG A 22 2.99 -1.29 5.14
N MET A 23 4.23 -0.86 4.91
CA MET A 23 5.04 -1.30 3.78
C MET A 23 6.18 -2.14 4.32
N PHE A 24 6.28 -3.37 3.83
CA PHE A 24 7.36 -4.30 4.13
C PHE A 24 8.19 -4.46 2.87
N SER A 25 9.47 -4.10 2.91
CA SER A 25 10.38 -4.38 1.80
C SER A 25 11.44 -5.39 2.21
N TYR A 26 11.83 -6.24 1.28
CA TYR A 26 12.87 -7.23 1.46
C TYR A 26 13.95 -7.06 0.40
N ASP A 27 15.22 -7.03 0.81
CA ASP A 27 16.37 -6.90 -0.10
C ASP A 27 17.45 -7.95 0.14
N ARG A 28 17.07 -9.22 0.37
CA ARG A 28 17.92 -10.40 0.74
C ARG A 28 18.79 -10.26 1.99
N ARG A 29 19.20 -9.06 2.35
CA ARG A 29 20.16 -8.70 3.39
C ARG A 29 19.47 -7.97 4.55
N SER A 30 18.32 -7.37 4.30
CA SER A 30 17.54 -6.69 5.32
C SER A 30 16.04 -6.77 5.07
N TYR A 31 15.29 -6.49 6.13
CA TYR A 31 13.86 -6.23 6.07
C TYR A 31 13.63 -4.80 6.55
N SER A 32 12.88 -4.00 5.79
CA SER A 32 12.48 -2.66 6.21
C SER A 32 10.97 -2.59 6.40
N LEU A 33 10.55 -1.95 7.49
CA LEU A 33 9.14 -1.71 7.81
C LEU A 33 8.88 -0.21 7.93
N TYR A 34 7.97 0.28 7.09
CA TYR A 34 7.39 1.60 7.23
C TYR A 34 5.93 1.47 7.69
N GLU A 35 5.57 2.11 8.82
CA GLU A 35 4.19 2.22 9.29
C GLU A 35 3.75 3.69 9.27
N LYS A 36 2.60 3.97 8.67
CA LYS A 36 1.93 5.26 8.79
C LYS A 36 0.51 5.06 9.28
N LYS A 37 0.13 5.86 10.28
CA LYS A 37 -1.20 5.82 10.90
C LYS A 37 -1.79 7.22 10.86
N PHE A 38 -2.99 7.34 10.28
CA PHE A 38 -3.77 8.56 10.39
C PHE A 38 -4.56 8.59 11.70
N THR A 39 -4.62 9.77 12.32
CA THR A 39 -5.45 10.03 13.49
C THR A 39 -6.79 10.65 13.06
N SER A 40 -7.80 10.59 13.94
CA SER A 40 -9.09 11.29 13.73
C SER A 40 -9.86 10.81 12.48
N ASN A 41 -10.51 11.73 11.76
CA ASN A 41 -11.40 11.47 10.62
C ASN A 41 -10.67 11.20 9.29
N TYR A 42 -9.33 11.18 9.30
CA TYR A 42 -8.53 10.90 8.11
C TYR A 42 -8.37 9.40 7.88
N ARG A 43 -8.34 9.00 6.61
CA ARG A 43 -8.14 7.63 6.12
C ARG A 43 -7.28 7.72 4.86
N PHE A 44 -6.51 6.68 4.59
CA PHE A 44 -5.81 6.48 3.33
C PHE A 44 -6.82 6.36 2.19
N MET A 45 -6.40 6.79 0.99
CA MET A 45 -7.14 6.48 -0.22
C MET A 45 -7.25 4.98 -0.39
N LYS A 46 -8.48 4.51 -0.63
CA LYS A 46 -8.73 3.14 -1.01
C LYS A 46 -8.22 2.94 -2.43
N VAL A 47 -7.27 2.03 -2.60
CA VAL A 47 -6.80 1.60 -3.93
C VAL A 47 -7.89 0.75 -4.55
N VAL A 48 -8.33 1.15 -5.73
CA VAL A 48 -9.31 0.44 -6.55
C VAL A 48 -8.72 0.21 -7.93
N HIS A 49 -9.06 -0.93 -8.52
CA HIS A 49 -8.75 -1.24 -9.90
C HIS A 49 -10.05 -1.51 -10.65
N GLU A 50 -10.10 -1.14 -11.93
CA GLU A 50 -11.24 -1.46 -12.78
C GLU A 50 -11.33 -2.98 -13.07
N GLY A 51 -12.46 -3.59 -12.70
CA GLY A 51 -12.74 -5.01 -12.92
C GLY A 51 -12.43 -5.91 -11.72
N ASP A 52 -12.82 -7.19 -11.82
CA ASP A 52 -12.77 -8.18 -10.72
C ASP A 52 -11.41 -8.91 -10.62
N ARG A 53 -10.33 -8.28 -11.09
CA ARG A 53 -8.99 -8.88 -11.08
C ARG A 53 -8.24 -8.47 -9.83
N THR A 54 -7.50 -9.42 -9.24
CA THR A 54 -6.57 -9.12 -8.15
C THR A 54 -5.26 -8.61 -8.75
N PHE A 55 -4.79 -7.45 -8.29
CA PHE A 55 -3.53 -6.84 -8.74
C PHE A 55 -2.48 -6.95 -7.64
N TYR A 56 -1.26 -7.27 -8.06
CA TYR A 56 -0.10 -7.46 -7.16
C TYR A 56 1.02 -6.44 -7.44
N SER A 57 0.79 -5.48 -8.34
CA SER A 57 1.77 -4.45 -8.70
C SER A 57 1.09 -3.09 -8.74
N ILE A 58 1.82 -2.06 -8.30
CA ILE A 58 1.42 -0.65 -8.31
C ILE A 58 2.65 0.18 -8.67
N SER A 59 2.47 1.25 -9.45
CA SER A 59 3.60 2.12 -9.80
C SER A 59 4.13 2.83 -8.55
N TRP A 60 5.44 3.08 -8.49
CA TRP A 60 6.05 3.83 -7.38
C TRP A 60 5.42 5.23 -7.20
N LYS A 61 5.02 5.87 -8.31
CA LYS A 61 4.33 7.17 -8.28
C LYS A 61 3.01 7.09 -7.50
N ASP A 62 2.23 6.04 -7.71
CA ASP A 62 0.95 5.85 -7.02
C ASP A 62 1.17 5.50 -5.54
N VAL A 63 2.24 4.78 -5.22
CA VAL A 63 2.65 4.53 -3.82
C VAL A 63 2.96 5.85 -3.10
N VAL A 64 3.74 6.75 -3.70
CA VAL A 64 4.03 8.07 -3.13
C VAL A 64 2.73 8.85 -2.90
N LEU A 65 1.82 8.85 -3.87
CA LEU A 65 0.53 9.51 -3.76
C LEU A 65 -0.35 8.96 -2.62
N LEU A 66 -0.36 7.63 -2.43
CA LEU A 66 -1.07 6.98 -1.31
C LEU A 66 -0.49 7.40 0.04
N LEU A 67 0.82 7.52 0.13
CA LEU A 67 1.49 7.87 1.38
C LEU A 67 1.28 9.33 1.75
N GLU A 68 1.32 10.25 0.79
CA GLU A 68 1.31 11.68 1.08
C GLU A 68 -0.10 12.25 1.26
N SER A 69 -1.11 11.64 0.64
CA SER A 69 -2.43 12.27 0.55
C SER A 69 -3.38 11.89 1.71
N PRO A 70 -3.92 12.88 2.45
CA PRO A 70 -4.91 12.65 3.52
C PRO A 70 -6.35 12.49 3.00
N ILE A 71 -6.56 12.32 1.69
CA ILE A 71 -7.87 12.46 1.02
C ILE A 71 -8.71 11.18 1.09
N VAL A 72 -10.04 11.35 1.26
CA VAL A 72 -11.04 10.30 1.51
C VAL A 72 -11.58 9.61 0.23
N LYS A 73 -11.10 9.91 -0.98
CA LYS A 73 -11.88 9.72 -2.22
C LYS A 73 -11.41 8.66 -3.25
N GLU A 74 -10.66 7.65 -2.82
CA GLU A 74 -10.19 6.53 -3.67
C GLU A 74 -9.09 6.89 -4.69
N LEU A 75 -8.19 5.94 -4.96
CA LEU A 75 -7.14 6.03 -5.99
C LEU A 75 -7.35 4.92 -7.03
N ASN A 76 -7.61 5.32 -8.28
CA ASN A 76 -7.70 4.40 -9.41
C ASN A 76 -6.31 4.15 -9.98
N VAL A 77 -5.85 2.90 -9.88
CA VAL A 77 -4.58 2.46 -10.49
C VAL A 77 -4.90 1.77 -11.82
N ARG A 78 -4.15 2.11 -12.87
CA ARG A 78 -4.28 1.55 -14.23
C ARG A 78 -3.29 0.44 -14.49
#